data_AF-A0A848WVA8-F1
#
_entry.id   AF-A0A848WVA8-F1
#
_cell.length_a   1.000
_cell.length_b   1.000
_cell.length_c   1.000
_cell.angle_alpha   90.00
_cell.angle_beta   90.00
_cell.angle_gamma   90.00
#
_symmetry.space_group_name_H-M   'P 1'
#
loop_
_entity.id
_entity.type
_entity.pdbx_description
1 polymer ?
#
loop_
_entity_poly.entity_id
_entity_poly.type
_entity_poly.pdbx_seq_one_letter_code
_entity_poly.pdbx_strand_id
1 'polypeptide(L)'
;REAENGGPSADSGAEKAALVEITNKSIRFFCQLLLRSPEVKRKYADHPTPEFFRNLPETEMLSMLWRGDFDPASPANVAAFSATLSPPEQSCVADLLDSPLPPEPEKLAATCLQKLHRQSLEKRETEIKALLGAQGLGAEQIQALQKEKIDLTKQLHDIPRHFSD
;
A
#
# COMPACT_ATOMS: atom_id res chain seq x y z
N ARG A 1 -8.02 32.13 40.65
CA ARG A 1 -7.03 32.01 39.55
C ARG A 1 -6.39 30.65 39.76
N GLU A 2 -6.74 29.68 38.91
CA GLU A 2 -6.29 28.27 38.82
C GLU A 2 -7.47 27.54 38.15
N ALA A 3 -7.35 26.66 37.15
CA ALA A 3 -6.21 26.18 36.39
C ALA A 3 -6.71 25.84 34.98
N GLU A 4 -5.78 25.83 34.03
CA GLU A 4 -5.96 25.62 32.60
C GLU A 4 -6.65 24.29 32.28
N ASN A 5 -7.75 24.37 31.55
CA ASN A 5 -8.42 23.20 30.99
C ASN A 5 -7.83 22.96 29.60
N GLY A 6 -6.75 22.17 29.54
CA GLY A 6 -6.15 21.70 28.30
C GLY A 6 -7.10 20.71 27.63
N GLY A 7 -7.67 21.12 26.49
CA GLY A 7 -8.55 20.27 25.69
C GLY A 7 -7.82 19.06 25.12
N PRO A 8 -8.46 17.89 25.00
CA PRO A 8 -7.88 16.76 24.30
C PRO A 8 -7.89 17.03 22.79
N SER A 9 -6.71 16.95 22.18
CA SER A 9 -6.49 17.02 20.74
C SER A 9 -7.36 15.99 20.01
N ALA A 10 -8.41 16.44 19.34
CA ALA A 10 -9.32 15.62 18.52
C ALA A 10 -8.72 15.23 17.15
N ASP A 11 -7.46 15.60 16.89
CA ASP A 11 -6.85 15.51 15.55
C ASP A 11 -6.29 14.12 15.21
N SER A 12 -5.82 13.36 16.21
CA SER A 12 -5.20 12.04 15.97
C SER A 12 -6.18 10.95 15.50
N GLY A 13 -7.50 11.14 15.69
CA GLY A 13 -8.51 10.17 15.25
C GLY A 13 -8.86 10.31 13.77
N ALA A 14 -8.90 11.54 13.25
CA ALA A 14 -9.27 11.83 11.87
C ALA A 14 -8.14 11.46 10.89
N GLU A 15 -6.88 11.76 11.26
CA GLU A 15 -5.71 11.38 10.47
C GLU A 15 -5.58 9.85 10.38
N LYS A 16 -5.85 9.14 11.49
CA LYS A 16 -5.81 7.68 11.51
C LYS A 16 -7.00 7.01 10.81
N ALA A 17 -8.17 7.65 10.79
CA ALA A 17 -9.33 7.17 10.03
C ALA A 17 -9.12 7.32 8.51
N ALA A 18 -8.47 8.39 8.06
CA ALA A 18 -8.12 8.58 6.64
C ALA A 18 -7.12 7.54 6.12
N LEU A 19 -6.31 6.94 7.01
CA LEU A 19 -5.37 5.86 6.65
C LEU A 19 -6.06 4.52 6.32
N VAL A 20 -7.34 4.39 6.66
CA VAL A 20 -8.01 3.09 6.76
C VAL A 20 -8.98 2.82 5.61
N GLU A 21 -9.47 3.87 4.93
CA GLU A 21 -10.34 3.69 3.77
C GLU A 21 -9.52 3.31 2.53
N ILE A 22 -9.68 2.06 2.08
CA ILE A 22 -9.00 1.55 0.89
C ILE A 22 -9.94 1.67 -0.32
N THR A 23 -9.72 2.70 -1.12
CA THR A 23 -10.42 2.96 -2.39
C THR A 23 -9.74 2.26 -3.58
N ASN A 24 -8.42 2.08 -3.51
CA ASN A 24 -7.68 1.39 -4.57
C ASN A 24 -8.00 -0.11 -4.56
N LYS A 25 -8.72 -0.57 -5.58
CA LYS A 25 -9.12 -1.98 -5.74
C LYS A 25 -7.94 -2.96 -5.68
N SER A 26 -6.77 -2.60 -6.21
CA SER A 26 -5.60 -3.49 -6.20
C SER A 26 -5.04 -3.66 -4.79
N ILE A 27 -5.00 -2.58 -4.00
CA ILE A 27 -4.63 -2.63 -2.58
C ILE A 27 -5.66 -3.45 -1.82
N ARG A 28 -6.96 -3.16 -2.01
CA ARG A 28 -8.06 -3.87 -1.33
C ARG A 28 -8.00 -5.38 -1.59
N PHE A 29 -7.89 -5.80 -2.86
CA PHE A 29 -7.77 -7.21 -3.20
C PHE A 29 -6.52 -7.84 -2.61
N PHE A 30 -5.36 -7.17 -2.66
CA PHE A 30 -4.14 -7.73 -2.08
C PHE A 30 -4.24 -7.89 -0.56
N CYS A 31 -4.82 -6.93 0.15
CA CYS A 31 -5.09 -7.03 1.58
C CYS A 31 -6.00 -8.23 1.92
N GLN A 32 -7.07 -8.43 1.14
CA GLN A 32 -7.95 -9.60 1.30
C GLN A 32 -7.20 -10.91 1.09
N LEU A 33 -6.35 -10.98 0.08
CA LEU A 33 -5.58 -12.17 -0.23
C LEU A 33 -4.56 -12.48 0.87
N LEU A 34 -3.91 -11.47 1.45
CA LEU A 34 -3.03 -11.65 2.61
C LEU A 34 -3.79 -12.16 3.85
N LEU A 35 -5.03 -11.71 4.06
CA LEU A 35 -5.85 -12.09 5.20
C LEU A 35 -6.50 -13.48 5.08
N ARG A 36 -6.69 -13.98 3.85
CA ARG A 36 -7.54 -15.16 3.60
C ARG A 36 -6.89 -16.29 2.81
N SER A 37 -5.79 -16.04 2.11
CA SER A 37 -5.04 -17.07 1.39
C SER A 37 -3.70 -17.33 2.11
N PRO A 38 -3.58 -18.49 2.79
CA PRO A 38 -2.33 -18.92 3.39
C PRO A 38 -1.20 -19.04 2.36
N GLU A 39 -1.53 -19.41 1.11
CA GLU A 39 -0.59 -19.55 0.00
C GLU A 39 0.00 -18.19 -0.39
N VAL A 40 -0.86 -17.18 -0.54
CA VAL A 40 -0.42 -15.81 -0.83
C VAL A 40 0.41 -15.27 0.33
N LYS A 41 -0.07 -15.41 1.58
CA LYS A 41 0.69 -14.92 2.74
C LYS A 41 2.07 -15.58 2.82
N ARG A 42 2.16 -16.90 2.69
CA ARG A 42 3.44 -17.64 2.72
C ARG A 42 4.38 -17.22 1.59
N LYS A 43 3.84 -17.00 0.39
CA LYS A 43 4.63 -16.55 -0.77
C LYS A 43 5.28 -15.19 -0.55
N TYR A 44 4.66 -14.30 0.23
CA TYR A 44 5.14 -12.93 0.44
C TYR A 44 5.70 -12.66 1.84
N ALA A 45 5.50 -13.55 2.81
CA ALA A 45 5.93 -13.39 4.21
C ALA A 45 7.45 -13.23 4.36
N ASP A 46 8.24 -13.93 3.53
CA ASP A 46 9.71 -13.88 3.59
C ASP A 46 10.30 -12.68 2.83
N HIS A 47 9.47 -11.92 2.12
CA HIS A 47 9.93 -10.78 1.33
C HIS A 47 9.85 -9.48 2.13
N PRO A 48 10.86 -8.61 2.03
CA PRO A 48 10.77 -7.26 2.60
C PRO A 48 9.59 -6.54 1.97
N THR A 49 8.93 -5.67 2.75
CA THR A 49 7.85 -4.83 2.21
C THR A 49 8.39 -4.03 1.03
N PRO A 50 7.72 -4.07 -0.13
CA PRO A 50 8.21 -3.36 -1.30
C PRO A 50 8.35 -1.86 -1.05
N GLU A 51 9.51 -1.28 -1.36
CA GLU A 51 9.78 0.14 -1.09
C GLU A 51 8.77 1.06 -1.79
N PHE A 52 8.29 0.65 -2.97
CA PHE A 52 7.34 1.41 -3.77
C PHE A 52 5.97 1.57 -3.10
N PHE A 53 5.64 0.79 -2.05
CA PHE A 53 4.41 1.01 -1.27
C PHE A 53 4.39 2.41 -0.67
N ARG A 54 5.54 2.94 -0.24
CA ARG A 54 5.66 4.29 0.35
C ARG A 54 5.29 5.41 -0.62
N ASN A 55 5.36 5.13 -1.92
CA ASN A 55 5.04 6.11 -2.96
C ASN A 55 3.53 6.15 -3.25
N LEU A 56 2.75 5.19 -2.76
CA LEU A 56 1.31 5.08 -3.04
C LEU A 56 0.48 5.46 -1.81
N PRO A 57 -0.66 6.15 -1.99
CA PRO A 57 -1.61 6.33 -0.89
C PRO A 57 -2.25 4.99 -0.50
N GLU A 58 -2.81 4.92 0.70
CA GLU A 58 -3.59 3.76 1.20
C GLU A 58 -2.80 2.45 1.34
N THR A 59 -1.47 2.49 1.26
CA THR A 59 -0.61 1.29 1.42
C THR A 59 -0.20 1.01 2.87
N GLU A 60 -0.61 1.83 3.83
CA GLU A 60 -0.26 1.63 5.24
C GLU A 60 -0.88 0.34 5.77
N MET A 61 -2.18 0.13 5.55
CA MET A 61 -2.87 -1.13 5.89
C MET A 61 -2.23 -2.32 5.16
N LEU A 62 -1.90 -2.18 3.88
CA LEU A 62 -1.25 -3.21 3.10
C LEU A 62 0.15 -3.56 3.67
N SER A 63 0.94 -2.56 4.01
CA SER A 63 2.28 -2.73 4.60
C SER A 63 2.19 -3.40 5.97
N MET A 64 1.17 -3.05 6.75
CA MET A 64 0.91 -3.65 8.04
C MET A 64 0.52 -5.13 7.91
N LEU A 65 -0.41 -5.47 7.02
CA LEU A 65 -0.80 -6.86 6.75
C LEU A 65 0.35 -7.67 6.13
N TRP A 66 1.19 -7.05 5.33
CA TRP A 66 2.39 -7.67 4.75
C TRP A 66 3.35 -8.12 5.86
N ARG A 67 3.65 -7.22 6.81
CA ARG A 67 4.58 -7.47 7.92
C ARG A 67 3.96 -8.21 9.10
N GLY A 68 2.63 -8.23 9.19
CA GLY A 68 1.90 -8.84 10.30
C GLY A 68 2.24 -10.32 10.43
N ASP A 69 2.56 -10.73 11.65
CA ASP A 69 2.79 -12.13 11.98
C ASP A 69 1.45 -12.79 12.32
N PHE A 70 0.79 -13.34 11.30
CA PHE A 70 -0.45 -14.08 11.45
C PHE A 70 -0.57 -15.17 10.40
N ASP A 71 -1.32 -16.23 10.75
CA ASP A 71 -1.64 -17.33 9.85
C ASP A 71 -3.09 -17.20 9.33
N PRO A 72 -3.29 -16.94 8.03
CA PRO A 72 -4.63 -16.87 7.42
C PRO A 72 -5.43 -18.18 7.53
N ALA A 73 -4.77 -19.33 7.72
CA ALA A 73 -5.46 -20.61 7.89
C ALA A 73 -6.05 -20.78 9.30
N SER A 74 -5.66 -19.93 10.25
CA SER A 74 -6.12 -19.96 11.63
C SER A 74 -6.96 -18.72 11.95
N PRO A 75 -8.31 -18.85 11.99
CA PRO A 75 -9.19 -17.73 12.33
C PRO A 75 -8.86 -17.11 13.69
N ALA A 76 -8.41 -17.91 14.66
CA ALA A 76 -7.97 -17.43 15.96
C ALA A 76 -6.72 -16.55 15.87
N ASN A 77 -5.79 -16.86 14.97
CA ASN A 77 -4.58 -16.07 14.75
C ASN A 77 -4.91 -14.75 14.05
N VAL A 78 -5.74 -14.79 13.00
CA VAL A 78 -6.25 -13.57 12.34
C VAL A 78 -7.00 -12.67 13.34
N ALA A 79 -7.84 -13.24 14.21
CA ALA A 79 -8.54 -12.48 15.24
C ALA A 79 -7.59 -11.88 16.29
N ALA A 80 -6.57 -12.64 16.72
CA ALA A 80 -5.56 -12.14 17.64
C ALA A 80 -4.75 -10.99 17.03
N PHE A 81 -4.38 -11.08 15.75
CA PHE A 81 -3.75 -10.00 15.01
C PHE A 81 -4.67 -8.77 14.91
N SER A 82 -5.93 -8.97 14.49
CA SER A 82 -6.91 -7.87 14.42
C SER A 82 -7.10 -7.16 15.76
N ALA A 83 -7.06 -7.88 16.88
CA ALA A 83 -7.15 -7.29 18.22
C ALA A 83 -5.97 -6.35 18.57
N THR A 84 -4.82 -6.46 17.90
CA THR A 84 -3.70 -5.52 18.05
C THR A 84 -3.87 -4.22 17.27
N LEU A 85 -4.81 -4.20 16.32
CA LEU A 85 -5.11 -3.04 15.50
C LEU A 85 -5.98 -2.04 16.26
N SER A 86 -5.97 -0.78 15.82
CA SER A 86 -6.89 0.23 16.34
C SER A 86 -8.33 0.00 15.83
N PRO A 87 -9.36 0.57 16.51
CA PRO A 87 -10.75 0.39 16.10
C PRO A 87 -11.07 0.65 14.62
N PRO A 88 -10.55 1.71 13.95
CA PRO A 88 -10.81 1.89 12.52
C PRO A 88 -10.15 0.79 11.68
N GLU A 89 -8.91 0.43 11.98
CA GLU A 89 -8.18 -0.63 11.28
C GLU A 89 -8.88 -1.99 11.42
N GLN A 90 -9.42 -2.29 12.60
CA GLN A 90 -10.25 -3.48 12.84
C GLN A 90 -11.48 -3.51 11.96
N SER A 91 -12.19 -2.38 11.83
CA SER A 91 -13.37 -2.28 10.95
C SER A 91 -13.00 -2.55 9.49
N CYS A 92 -11.89 -1.98 9.02
CA CYS A 92 -11.43 -2.23 7.65
C CYS A 92 -11.03 -3.70 7.43
N VAL A 93 -10.33 -4.32 8.38
CA VAL A 93 -10.02 -5.76 8.30
C VAL A 93 -11.29 -6.60 8.28
N ALA A 94 -12.30 -6.28 9.08
CA ALA A 94 -13.59 -6.95 9.05
C ALA A 94 -14.27 -6.81 7.66
N ASP A 95 -14.31 -5.60 7.10
CA ASP A 95 -14.87 -5.34 5.77
C ASP A 95 -14.12 -6.10 4.66
N LEU A 96 -12.80 -6.25 4.80
CA LEU A 96 -11.97 -7.03 3.88
C LEU A 96 -12.30 -8.53 3.98
N LEU A 97 -12.51 -9.05 5.18
CA LEU A 97 -12.84 -10.46 5.42
C LEU A 97 -14.24 -10.82 4.89
N ASP A 98 -15.22 -9.93 5.05
CA ASP A 98 -16.61 -10.13 4.60
C ASP A 98 -16.79 -10.02 3.09
N SER A 99 -15.88 -9.31 2.41
CA SER A 99 -15.93 -9.16 0.95
C SER A 99 -15.70 -10.51 0.23
N PRO A 100 -16.29 -10.74 -0.96
CA PRO A 100 -16.11 -12.00 -1.69
C PRO A 100 -14.65 -12.17 -2.16
N LEU A 101 -14.12 -13.39 -2.03
CA LEU A 101 -12.78 -13.70 -2.51
C LEU A 101 -12.82 -13.83 -4.05
N PRO A 102 -11.93 -13.14 -4.78
CA PRO A 102 -11.88 -13.26 -6.22
C PRO A 102 -11.36 -14.65 -6.67
N PRO A 103 -11.73 -15.10 -7.88
CA PRO A 103 -11.20 -16.34 -8.44
C PRO A 103 -9.68 -16.22 -8.67
N GLU A 104 -8.96 -17.33 -8.54
CA GLU A 104 -7.50 -17.43 -8.75
C GLU A 104 -6.64 -16.47 -7.89
N PRO A 105 -6.66 -16.64 -6.55
CA PRO A 105 -6.04 -15.71 -5.60
C PRO A 105 -4.55 -15.44 -5.86
N GLU A 106 -3.78 -16.46 -6.24
CA GLU A 106 -2.35 -16.31 -6.50
C GLU A 106 -2.03 -15.47 -7.75
N LYS A 107 -2.77 -15.71 -8.84
CA LYS A 107 -2.62 -14.94 -10.08
C LYS A 107 -3.00 -13.49 -9.82
N LEU A 108 -4.13 -13.28 -9.14
CA LEU A 108 -4.58 -11.94 -8.82
C LEU A 108 -3.60 -11.22 -7.89
N ALA A 109 -3.00 -11.89 -6.91
CA ALA A 109 -1.99 -11.28 -6.04
C ALA A 109 -0.82 -10.73 -6.87
N ALA A 110 -0.25 -11.55 -7.77
CA ALA A 110 0.84 -11.14 -8.63
C ALA A 110 0.44 -9.96 -9.54
N THR A 111 -0.75 -10.04 -10.14
CA THR A 111 -1.31 -8.97 -10.99
C THR A 111 -1.53 -7.66 -10.22
N CYS A 112 -2.09 -7.73 -9.00
CA CYS A 112 -2.29 -6.57 -8.15
C CYS A 112 -0.94 -5.93 -7.79
N LEU A 113 0.05 -6.74 -7.42
CA LEU A 113 1.38 -6.22 -7.07
C LEU A 113 2.06 -5.55 -8.27
N GLN A 114 1.95 -6.13 -9.47
CA GLN A 114 2.45 -5.51 -10.71
C GLN A 114 1.74 -4.19 -11.03
N LYS A 115 0.40 -4.16 -10.86
CA LYS A 115 -0.38 -2.92 -11.04
C LYS A 115 0.04 -1.84 -10.07
N LEU A 116 0.22 -2.18 -8.78
CA LEU A 116 0.68 -1.23 -7.76
C LEU A 116 2.10 -0.73 -8.08
N HIS A 117 3.01 -1.63 -8.43
CA HIS A 117 4.36 -1.24 -8.81
C HIS A 117 4.34 -0.27 -9.99
N ARG A 118 3.59 -0.59 -11.05
CA ARG A 118 3.42 0.30 -12.20
C ARG A 118 2.83 1.66 -11.81
N GLN A 119 1.76 1.69 -11.00
CA GLN A 119 1.16 2.92 -10.51
C GLN A 119 2.17 3.79 -9.74
N SER A 120 3.04 3.17 -8.94
CA SER A 120 4.07 3.89 -8.19
C SER A 120 5.09 4.57 -9.12
N LEU A 121 5.48 3.89 -10.20
CA LEU A 121 6.41 4.42 -11.20
C LEU A 121 5.76 5.53 -12.03
N GLU A 122 4.49 5.36 -12.43
CA GLU A 122 3.72 6.37 -13.17
C GLU A 122 3.51 7.65 -12.32
N LYS A 123 3.22 7.49 -11.03
CA LYS A 123 3.14 8.62 -10.10
C LYS A 123 4.48 9.33 -9.99
N ARG A 124 5.57 8.58 -9.82
CA ARG A 124 6.92 9.15 -9.74
C ARG A 124 7.33 9.87 -11.02
N GLU A 125 6.98 9.32 -12.19
CA GLU A 125 7.22 9.99 -13.47
C GLU A 125 6.47 11.32 -13.57
N THR A 126 5.23 11.36 -13.07
CA THR A 126 4.41 12.59 -13.02
C THR A 126 5.03 13.63 -12.09
N GLU A 127 5.50 13.21 -10.92
CA GLU A 127 6.23 14.08 -9.98
C GLU A 127 7.50 14.67 -10.62
N ILE A 128 8.31 13.84 -11.28
CA ILE A 128 9.53 14.30 -11.96
C ILE A 128 9.19 15.29 -13.09
N LYS A 129 8.14 15.03 -13.87
CA LYS A 129 7.67 15.97 -14.91
C LYS A 129 7.25 17.30 -14.30
N ALA A 130 6.53 17.29 -13.18
CA ALA A 130 6.13 18.50 -12.47
C ALA A 130 7.34 19.26 -11.91
N LEU A 131 8.31 18.56 -11.31
CA LEU A 131 9.54 19.14 -10.79
C LEU A 131 10.38 19.78 -11.90
N LEU A 132 10.58 19.07 -13.03
CA LEU A 132 11.30 19.61 -14.19
C LEU A 132 10.62 20.84 -14.81
N GLY A 133 9.30 20.96 -14.67
CA GLY A 133 8.53 22.14 -15.09
C GLY A 133 8.57 23.30 -14.09
N ALA A 134 9.05 23.08 -12.86
CA ALA A 134 9.16 24.12 -11.85
C ALA A 134 10.37 25.03 -12.12
N GLN A 135 10.17 26.35 -11.96
CA GLN A 135 11.26 27.32 -12.07
C GLN A 135 12.16 27.25 -10.83
N GLY A 136 13.47 27.36 -11.00
CA GLY A 136 14.44 27.43 -9.89
C GLY A 136 15.26 26.16 -9.62
N LEU A 137 15.21 25.16 -10.50
CA LEU A 137 16.10 23.99 -10.41
C LEU A 137 17.52 24.34 -10.88
N GLY A 138 18.52 23.92 -10.10
CA GLY A 138 19.93 23.95 -10.51
C GLY A 138 20.26 22.87 -11.55
N ALA A 139 21.34 23.06 -12.30
CA ALA A 139 21.76 22.14 -13.37
C ALA A 139 21.97 20.70 -12.86
N GLU A 140 22.53 20.52 -11.66
CA GLU A 140 22.72 19.19 -11.05
C GLU A 140 21.39 18.49 -10.72
N GLN A 141 20.40 19.25 -10.24
CA GLN A 141 19.06 18.72 -9.95
C GLN A 141 18.33 18.31 -11.22
N ILE A 142 18.46 19.10 -12.28
CA ILE A 142 17.90 18.77 -13.60
C ILE A 142 18.53 17.48 -14.13
N GLN A 143 19.85 17.33 -14.06
CA GLN A 143 20.54 16.10 -14.49
C GLN A 143 20.12 14.88 -13.66
N ALA A 144 19.99 15.02 -12.34
CA ALA A 144 19.52 13.94 -11.47
C ALA A 144 18.09 13.49 -11.85
N LEU A 145 17.16 14.43 -12.04
CA LEU A 145 15.77 14.14 -12.44
C LEU A 145 15.67 13.52 -13.84
N GLN A 146 16.51 13.97 -14.79
CA GLN A 146 16.56 13.37 -16.13
C GLN A 146 17.08 11.93 -16.10
N LYS A 147 18.12 11.66 -15.31
CA LYS A 147 18.63 10.30 -15.10
C LYS A 147 17.56 9.41 -14.48
N GLU A 148 16.90 9.90 -13.42
CA GLU A 148 15.83 9.17 -12.76
C GLU A 148 14.67 8.85 -13.71
N LYS A 149 14.28 9.80 -14.58
CA LYS A 149 13.26 9.56 -15.62
C LYS A 149 13.66 8.43 -16.59
N ILE A 150 14.92 8.38 -17.03
CA ILE A 150 15.41 7.30 -17.90
C ILE A 150 15.34 5.96 -17.17
N ASP A 151 15.78 5.91 -15.91
CA ASP A 151 15.77 4.69 -15.11
C ASP A 151 14.34 4.20 -14.81
N LEU A 152 13.40 5.11 -14.52
CA LEU A 152 11.98 4.77 -14.38
C LEU A 152 11.35 4.24 -15.66
N THR A 153 11.72 4.82 -16.82
CA THR A 153 11.22 4.35 -18.12
C THR A 153 11.68 2.93 -18.42
N LYS A 154 12.93 2.59 -18.05
CA LYS A 154 13.44 1.21 -18.13
C LYS A 154 12.67 0.29 -17.20
N GLN A 155 12.48 0.67 -15.93
CA GLN A 155 11.70 -0.13 -14.98
C GLN A 155 10.27 -0.39 -15.47
N LEU A 156 9.59 0.63 -16.02
CA LEU A 156 8.26 0.47 -16.62
C LEU A 156 8.24 -0.45 -17.83
N HIS A 157 9.31 -0.44 -18.63
CA HIS A 157 9.46 -1.34 -19.78
C HIS A 157 9.75 -2.79 -19.34
N ASP A 158 10.51 -2.95 -18.26
CA ASP A 158 10.93 -4.25 -17.71
C ASP A 158 9.84 -4.93 -16.89
N ILE A 159 8.85 -4.17 -16.36
CA ILE A 159 7.64 -4.77 -15.83
C ILE A 159 6.97 -5.53 -16.98
N PRO A 160 6.84 -6.87 -16.88
CA PRO A 160 6.24 -7.64 -17.95
C PRO A 160 4.88 -7.06 -18.28
N ARG A 161 4.66 -6.65 -19.54
CA ARG A 161 3.34 -6.29 -20.05
C ARG A 161 2.51 -7.57 -20.14
N HIS A 162 2.18 -8.18 -19.02
CA HIS A 162 1.31 -9.35 -18.98
C HIS A 162 -0.09 -8.84 -18.70
N PHE A 163 -0.65 -8.23 -19.75
CA PHE A 163 -2.08 -8.05 -19.98
C PHE A 163 -2.31 -8.14 -21.50
N SER A 164 -2.43 -9.36 -21.99
CA SER A 164 -3.22 -9.71 -23.16
C SER A 164 -4.00 -10.96 -22.78
N ASP A 165 -5.16 -10.74 -22.16
CA ASP A 165 -6.48 -11.19 -22.62
C ASP A 165 -7.53 -10.85 -21.55
#